data_AF-A0A519MFI8-F1
#
_entry.id   AF-A0A519MFI8-F1
#
_cell.length_a   1.000
_cell.length_b   1.000
_cell.length_c   1.000
_cell.angle_alpha   90.00
_cell.angle_beta   90.00
_cell.angle_gamma   90.00
#
_symmetry.space_group_name_H-M   'P 1'
#
loop_
_entity.id
_entity.type
_entity.pdbx_description
1 polymer ?
#
loop_
_entity_poly.entity_id
_entity_poly.type
_entity_poly.pdbx_seq_one_letter_code
_entity_poly.pdbx_strand_id
1 'polypeptide(L)'
;MDNKLEFAERLRDAMVAAGLEPRPGVLLSLFNGKYWGRSVTFQAVSRWLKGEAIPAQDKLVVLAELLKIEPEVLRFGSSVRHAVQEHRDRWQVGVGYLERETFDAFLQLPAPQRKLVREIILTFAKVYPAP
;
A
#
# COMPACT_ATOMS: atom_id res chain seq x y z
N MET A 1 7.29 5.99 16.55
CA MET A 1 8.57 6.52 16.02
C MET A 1 9.28 5.53 15.09
N ASP A 2 8.64 4.46 14.59
CA ASP A 2 9.39 3.33 14.00
C ASP A 2 9.32 3.14 12.48
N ASN A 3 8.55 3.97 11.76
CA ASN A 3 8.25 3.73 10.34
C ASN A 3 9.52 3.61 9.45
N LYS A 4 10.61 4.32 9.81
CA LYS A 4 11.89 4.25 9.06
C LYS A 4 12.70 2.98 9.38
N LEU A 5 12.70 2.53 10.63
CA LEU A 5 13.42 1.32 11.04
C LEU A 5 12.71 0.08 10.49
N GLU A 6 11.38 0.05 10.59
CA GLU A 6 10.57 -1.00 9.97
C GLU A 6 10.72 -1.03 8.44
N PHE A 7 10.81 0.13 7.78
CA PHE A 7 11.13 0.19 6.35
C PHE A 7 12.50 -0.43 6.05
N ALA A 8 13.50 -0.15 6.88
CA ALA A 8 14.84 -0.69 6.70
C ALA A 8 14.88 -2.21 6.92
N GLU A 9 14.15 -2.72 7.90
CA GLU A 9 13.94 -4.16 8.11
C GLU A 9 13.33 -4.81 6.87
N ARG A 10 12.18 -4.30 6.40
CA ARG A 10 11.53 -4.79 5.19
C ARG A 10 12.45 -4.75 3.96
N LEU A 11 13.23 -3.69 3.82
CA LEU A 11 14.18 -3.55 2.72
C LEU A 11 15.27 -4.63 2.79
N ARG A 12 15.83 -4.90 3.98
CA ARG A 12 16.83 -5.95 4.19
C ARG A 12 16.24 -7.34 3.95
N ASP A 13 15.05 -7.59 4.45
CA ASP A 13 14.36 -8.87 4.29
C ASP A 13 14.04 -9.14 2.81
N ALA A 14 13.59 -8.11 2.09
CA ALA A 14 13.33 -8.20 0.66
C ALA A 14 14.61 -8.44 -0.16
N MET A 15 15.75 -7.85 0.25
CA MET A 15 17.04 -8.18 -0.34
C MET A 15 17.40 -9.65 -0.11
N VAL A 16 17.27 -10.15 1.12
CA VAL A 16 17.54 -11.55 1.44
C VAL A 16 16.62 -12.49 0.66
N ALA A 17 15.33 -12.18 0.56
CA ALA A 17 14.36 -12.95 -0.22
C ALA A 17 14.67 -12.95 -1.73
N ALA A 18 15.30 -11.89 -2.24
CA ALA A 18 15.81 -11.80 -3.60
C ALA A 18 17.17 -12.50 -3.79
N GLY A 19 17.72 -13.15 -2.76
CA GLY A 19 19.04 -13.80 -2.80
C GLY A 19 20.22 -12.82 -2.75
N LEU A 20 20.00 -11.61 -2.26
CA LEU A 20 21.00 -10.54 -2.20
C LEU A 20 21.52 -10.37 -0.77
N GLU A 21 22.82 -10.12 -0.62
CA GLU A 21 23.39 -9.72 0.66
C GLU A 21 22.93 -8.28 1.01
N PRO A 22 22.37 -8.02 2.20
CA PRO A 22 21.78 -6.72 2.58
C PRO A 22 22.84 -5.66 2.90
N ARG A 23 23.73 -5.40 1.94
CA ARG A 23 24.85 -4.45 2.06
C ARG A 23 24.68 -3.25 1.13
N PRO A 24 25.10 -2.05 1.56
CA PRO A 24 24.90 -0.85 0.75
C PRO A 24 25.58 -0.93 -0.62
N GLY A 25 26.73 -1.58 -0.75
CA GLY A 25 27.42 -1.75 -2.03
C GLY A 25 26.64 -2.57 -3.05
N VAL A 26 26.01 -3.67 -2.60
CA VAL A 26 25.18 -4.54 -3.44
C VAL A 26 23.96 -3.79 -3.93
N LEU A 27 23.22 -3.16 -3.00
CA LEU A 27 22.02 -2.41 -3.33
C LEU A 27 22.32 -1.19 -4.22
N LEU A 28 23.44 -0.50 -3.99
CA LEU A 28 23.89 0.64 -4.79
C LEU A 28 24.14 0.24 -6.25
N SER A 29 24.90 -0.84 -6.47
CA SER A 29 25.24 -1.32 -7.81
C SER A 29 23.98 -1.69 -8.59
N LEU A 30 23.09 -2.48 -7.98
CA LEU A 30 21.81 -2.87 -8.58
C LEU A 30 20.91 -1.67 -8.86
N PHE A 31 20.79 -0.76 -7.90
CA PHE A 31 19.94 0.41 -8.03
C PHE A 31 20.40 1.34 -9.16
N ASN A 32 21.67 1.74 -9.15
CA ASN A 32 22.20 2.66 -10.16
C ASN A 32 22.31 2.01 -11.55
N GLY A 33 22.39 0.68 -11.63
CA GLY A 33 22.34 -0.04 -12.91
C GLY A 33 20.96 0.00 -13.58
N LYS A 34 19.87 0.11 -12.79
CA LYS A 34 18.49 0.16 -13.30
C LYS A 34 17.89 1.57 -13.31
N TYR A 35 18.41 2.49 -12.50
CA TYR A 35 17.82 3.82 -12.33
C TYR A 35 18.31 4.83 -13.38
N TRP A 36 17.39 5.32 -14.21
CA TRP A 36 17.70 6.30 -15.26
C TRP A 36 17.74 7.77 -14.80
N GLY A 37 17.41 8.04 -13.53
CA GLY A 37 17.48 9.37 -12.93
C GLY A 37 18.86 9.70 -12.35
N ARG A 38 18.95 10.74 -11.52
CA ARG A 38 20.19 11.07 -10.80
C ARG A 38 20.62 9.91 -9.90
N SER A 39 21.80 9.36 -10.17
CA SER A 39 22.37 8.25 -9.41
C SER A 39 22.38 8.55 -7.91
N VAL A 40 22.14 7.50 -7.13
CA VAL A 40 22.17 7.60 -5.67
C VAL A 40 23.58 7.34 -5.16
N THR A 41 23.90 7.90 -3.99
CA THR A 41 25.21 7.72 -3.37
C THR A 41 25.21 6.53 -2.42
N PHE A 42 26.39 5.98 -2.14
CA PHE A 42 26.57 4.94 -1.13
C PHE A 42 26.00 5.34 0.23
N GLN A 43 26.18 6.61 0.62
CA GLN A 43 25.65 7.15 1.86
C GLN A 43 24.12 7.11 1.88
N ALA A 44 23.45 7.49 0.79
CA ALA A 44 21.98 7.44 0.72
C ALA A 44 21.45 6.02 0.92
N VAL A 45 22.04 5.04 0.22
CA VAL A 45 21.68 3.62 0.35
C VAL A 45 21.96 3.09 1.75
N SER A 46 23.10 3.49 2.35
CA SER A 46 23.43 3.13 3.73
C SER A 46 22.40 3.65 4.73
N ARG A 47 21.92 4.89 4.53
CA ARG A 47 20.88 5.49 5.38
C ARG A 47 19.54 4.77 5.26
N TRP A 48 19.20 4.26 4.07
CA TRP A 48 18.00 3.45 3.87
C TRP A 48 18.09 2.13 4.61
N LEU A 49 19.22 1.42 4.46
CA LEU A 49 19.44 0.13 5.12
C LEU A 49 19.61 0.25 6.64
N LYS A 50 19.91 1.44 7.18
CA LYS A 50 19.97 1.70 8.63
C LYS A 50 18.68 2.27 9.21
N GLY A 51 17.68 2.58 8.38
CA GLY A 51 16.44 3.23 8.83
C GLY A 51 16.61 4.69 9.24
N GLU A 52 17.66 5.36 8.78
CA GLU A 52 17.91 6.78 9.03
C GLU A 52 17.11 7.67 8.06
N ALA A 53 16.76 7.13 6.89
CA ALA A 53 15.99 7.82 5.85
C ALA A 53 15.12 6.84 5.04
N ILE A 54 14.01 7.35 4.52
CA ILE A 54 13.19 6.66 3.51
C ILE A 54 13.46 7.34 2.16
N PRO A 55 13.66 6.58 1.06
CA PRO A 55 13.81 7.15 -0.27
C PRO A 55 12.57 7.96 -0.69
N ALA A 56 12.78 8.92 -1.60
CA ALA A 56 11.70 9.56 -2.33
C ALA A 56 10.94 8.53 -3.19
N GLN A 57 9.72 8.88 -3.60
CA GLN A 57 8.79 7.95 -4.24
C GLN A 57 9.34 7.31 -5.51
N ASP A 58 10.01 8.10 -6.35
CA ASP A 58 10.71 7.66 -7.56
C ASP A 58 11.67 6.48 -7.29
N LYS A 59 12.52 6.62 -6.27
CA LYS A 59 13.52 5.62 -5.89
C LYS A 59 12.89 4.43 -5.19
N LEU A 60 11.82 4.67 -4.42
CA LEU A 60 11.09 3.62 -3.73
C LEU A 60 10.41 2.66 -4.72
N VAL A 61 9.81 3.19 -5.80
CA VAL A 61 9.23 2.36 -6.87
C VAL A 61 10.31 1.48 -7.51
N VAL A 62 11.47 2.04 -7.82
CA VAL A 62 12.57 1.30 -8.45
C VAL A 62 13.12 0.20 -7.53
N LEU A 63 13.25 0.47 -6.23
CA LEU A 63 13.63 -0.54 -5.23
C LEU A 63 12.62 -1.68 -5.17
N ALA A 64 11.33 -1.35 -5.14
CA ALA A 64 10.24 -2.32 -5.14
C ALA A 64 10.28 -3.21 -6.40
N GLU A 65 10.47 -2.64 -7.58
CA GLU A 65 10.61 -3.43 -8.81
C GLU A 65 11.85 -4.33 -8.82
N LEU A 66 13.00 -3.84 -8.32
CA LEU A 66 14.23 -4.64 -8.23
C LEU A 66 14.05 -5.85 -7.33
N LEU A 67 13.32 -5.67 -6.23
CA LEU A 67 13.08 -6.68 -5.21
C LEU A 67 11.79 -7.48 -5.45
N LYS A 68 11.08 -7.22 -6.55
CA LYS A 68 9.81 -7.86 -6.93
C LYS A 68 8.75 -7.83 -5.83
N ILE A 69 8.66 -6.71 -5.12
CA ILE A 69 7.63 -6.45 -4.12
C ILE A 69 6.90 -5.17 -4.46
N GLU A 70 5.69 -5.00 -3.94
CA GLU A 70 4.93 -3.79 -4.24
C GLU A 70 5.43 -2.58 -3.43
N PRO A 71 5.46 -1.36 -4.02
CA PRO A 71 5.96 -0.15 -3.36
C PRO A 71 5.35 0.12 -1.98
N GLU A 72 4.04 -0.09 -1.85
CA GLU A 72 3.33 0.13 -0.59
C GLU A 72 3.69 -0.90 0.48
N VAL A 73 3.92 -2.16 0.09
CA VAL A 73 4.38 -3.21 1.01
C VAL A 73 5.77 -2.87 1.51
N LEU A 74 6.67 -2.43 0.64
CA LEU A 74 8.00 -2.00 1.04
C LEU A 74 7.92 -0.80 2.00
N ARG A 75 7.07 0.18 1.69
CA ARG A 75 6.92 1.41 2.48
C ARG A 75 6.25 1.18 3.83
N PHE A 76 5.13 0.47 3.87
CA PHE A 76 4.21 0.42 5.01
C PHE A 76 4.02 -0.97 5.61
N GLY A 77 4.52 -2.02 4.96
CA GLY A 77 4.27 -3.40 5.34
C GLY A 77 2.95 -3.96 4.80
N SER A 78 2.81 -5.28 4.86
CA SER A 78 1.62 -6.00 4.41
C SER A 78 0.42 -5.82 5.35
N SER A 79 0.63 -5.47 6.62
CA SER A 79 -0.44 -5.27 7.61
C SER A 79 -1.39 -4.12 7.24
N VAL A 80 -0.87 -3.02 6.68
CA VAL A 80 -1.71 -1.92 6.18
C VAL A 80 -2.55 -2.36 4.98
N ARG A 81 -2.01 -3.24 4.13
CA ARG A 81 -2.79 -3.84 3.04
C ARG A 81 -3.85 -4.79 3.54
N HIS A 82 -3.55 -5.65 4.51
CA HIS A 82 -4.56 -6.52 5.10
C HIS A 82 -5.69 -5.72 5.74
N ALA A 83 -5.42 -4.61 6.43
CA ALA A 83 -6.47 -3.74 6.95
C ALA A 83 -7.35 -3.12 5.85
N VAL A 84 -6.75 -2.67 4.73
CA VAL A 84 -7.50 -2.13 3.58
C VAL A 84 -8.23 -3.23 2.80
N GLN A 85 -7.61 -4.40 2.66
CA GLN A 85 -8.15 -5.54 1.92
C GLN A 85 -9.24 -6.25 2.73
N GLU A 86 -9.11 -6.42 4.04
CA GLU A 86 -10.21 -6.86 4.91
C GLU A 86 -11.36 -5.86 4.86
N HIS A 87 -11.07 -4.56 4.82
CA HIS A 87 -12.10 -3.54 4.55
C HIS A 87 -12.70 -3.63 3.15
N ARG A 88 -12.11 -4.32 2.17
CA ARG A 88 -12.72 -4.57 0.86
C ARG A 88 -13.37 -5.94 0.78
N ASP A 89 -12.81 -6.95 1.41
CA ASP A 89 -13.29 -8.33 1.44
C ASP A 89 -14.53 -8.43 2.33
N ARG A 90 -14.61 -7.67 3.43
CA ARG A 90 -15.83 -7.50 4.22
C ARG A 90 -16.98 -6.88 3.40
N TRP A 91 -16.66 -6.15 2.33
CA TRP A 91 -17.64 -5.66 1.35
C TRP A 91 -17.90 -6.65 0.21
N GLN A 92 -16.96 -7.52 -0.13
CA GLN A 92 -17.12 -8.50 -1.22
C GLN A 92 -17.79 -9.81 -0.77
N VAL A 93 -17.60 -10.22 0.49
CA VAL A 93 -18.07 -11.49 1.05
C VAL A 93 -19.52 -11.40 1.57
N GLY A 94 -20.00 -10.20 1.92
CA GLY A 94 -21.36 -9.99 2.46
C GLY A 94 -22.41 -9.49 1.46
N VAL A 95 -22.03 -9.22 0.21
CA VAL A 95 -22.86 -8.51 -0.77
C VAL A 95 -23.08 -9.46 -1.94
N GLY A 96 -24.26 -10.08 -1.99
CA GLY A 96 -24.71 -10.87 -3.14
C GLY A 96 -24.76 -10.03 -4.42
N TYR A 97 -25.03 -10.68 -5.56
CA TYR A 97 -25.06 -10.01 -6.87
C TYR A 97 -26.01 -8.80 -6.90
N LEU A 98 -27.15 -8.92 -6.21
CA LEU A 98 -28.18 -7.88 -6.14
C LEU A 98 -27.71 -6.64 -5.36
N GLU A 99 -26.98 -6.85 -4.26
CA GLU A 99 -26.47 -5.76 -3.45
C GLU A 99 -25.32 -5.01 -4.17
N ARG A 100 -24.57 -5.68 -5.04
CA ARG A 100 -23.56 -5.03 -5.91
C ARG A 100 -24.21 -4.14 -6.96
N GLU A 101 -25.19 -4.66 -7.69
CA GLU A 101 -25.94 -3.89 -8.71
C GLU A 101 -26.62 -2.66 -8.09
N THR A 102 -27.22 -2.83 -6.91
CA THR A 102 -27.84 -1.74 -6.15
C THR A 102 -26.83 -0.67 -5.76
N PHE A 103 -25.64 -1.07 -5.32
CA PHE A 103 -24.59 -0.13 -4.93
C PHE A 103 -24.01 0.62 -6.13
N ASP A 104 -23.78 -0.07 -7.24
CA ASP A 104 -23.32 0.56 -8.49
C ASP A 104 -24.33 1.57 -9.02
N ALA A 105 -25.62 1.23 -9.01
CA ALA A 105 -26.69 2.16 -9.36
C ALA A 105 -26.71 3.39 -8.43
N PHE A 106 -26.54 3.19 -7.12
CA PHE A 106 -26.44 4.28 -6.14
C PHE A 106 -25.25 5.22 -6.42
N LEU A 107 -24.09 4.68 -6.79
CA LEU A 107 -22.91 5.49 -7.11
C LEU A 107 -23.11 6.36 -8.36
N GLN A 108 -23.87 5.88 -9.34
CA GLN A 108 -24.18 6.60 -10.59
C GLN A 108 -25.22 7.72 -10.43
N LEU A 109 -25.90 7.82 -9.28
CA LEU A 109 -26.90 8.86 -9.05
C LEU A 109 -26.27 10.27 -9.00
N PRO A 110 -26.96 11.31 -9.53
CA PRO A 110 -26.54 12.69 -9.32
C PRO A 110 -26.61 13.07 -7.83
N ALA A 111 -25.82 14.06 -7.43
CA ALA A 111 -25.60 14.40 -6.03
C ALA A 111 -26.89 14.63 -5.19
N PRO A 112 -27.93 15.32 -5.71
CA PRO A 112 -29.19 15.48 -4.96
C PRO A 112 -29.89 14.15 -4.64
N GLN A 113 -30.00 13.25 -5.63
CA GLN A 113 -30.65 11.96 -5.50
C GLN A 113 -29.85 11.02 -4.60
N ARG A 114 -28.53 11.02 -4.74
CA ARG A 114 -27.63 10.21 -3.90
C ARG A 114 -27.72 10.63 -2.42
N LYS A 115 -27.92 11.92 -2.13
CA LYS A 115 -28.13 12.41 -0.77
C LYS A 115 -29.43 11.88 -0.17
N LEU A 116 -30.54 11.94 -0.92
CA LEU A 116 -31.84 11.43 -0.48
C LEU A 116 -31.78 9.92 -0.18
N VAL A 117 -31.21 9.13 -1.11
CA VAL A 117 -31.11 7.68 -0.93
C VAL A 117 -30.22 7.33 0.27
N ARG A 118 -29.13 8.06 0.50
CA ARG A 118 -28.31 7.90 1.71
C ARG A 118 -29.13 8.13 2.98
N GLU A 119 -29.92 9.20 3.05
CA GLU A 119 -30.73 9.51 4.23
C GLU A 119 -31.77 8.41 4.51
N ILE A 120 -32.36 7.83 3.48
CA ILE A 120 -33.28 6.68 3.61
C ILE A 120 -32.53 5.48 4.19
N ILE A 121 -31.41 5.06 3.58
CA ILE A 121 -30.63 3.91 4.05
C ILE A 121 -30.22 4.08 5.53
N LEU A 122 -29.71 5.25 5.90
CA LEU A 122 -29.29 5.53 7.27
C LEU A 122 -30.48 5.54 8.26
N THR A 123 -31.64 6.02 7.81
CA THR A 123 -32.87 5.99 8.62
C THR A 123 -33.28 4.56 8.92
N PHE A 124 -33.33 3.68 7.90
CA PHE A 124 -33.67 2.27 8.09
C PHE A 124 -32.64 1.54 8.95
N ALA A 125 -31.34 1.80 8.77
CA ALA A 125 -30.29 1.22 9.60
C ALA A 125 -30.41 1.62 11.09
N LYS A 126 -30.90 2.83 11.37
CA LYS A 126 -31.13 3.31 12.73
C LYS A 126 -32.40 2.72 13.36
N VAL A 127 -33.46 2.57 12.58
CA VAL A 127 -34.77 2.07 13.06
C VAL A 127 -34.79 0.54 13.20
N TYR A 128 -34.06 -0.16 12.34
CA TYR A 128 -33.95 -1.63 12.33
C TYR A 128 -32.48 -2.06 12.45
N PRO A 129 -31.84 -1.87 13.62
CA PRO A 129 -30.50 -2.38 13.83
C PRO A 129 -30.51 -3.91 13.68
N ALA A 130 -29.46 -4.46 13.05
CA ALA A 130 -29.27 -5.91 12.98
C ALA A 130 -29.26 -6.49 14.41
N PRO A 131 -29.83 -7.70 14.61
CA PRO A 131 -29.88 -8.35 15.92
C PRO A 131 -28.50 -8.60 16.53
#